data_AF-A0A370KD62-F1
#
_entry.id   AF-A0A370KD62-F1
#
_cell.length_a   1.000
_cell.length_b   1.000
_cell.length_c   1.000
_cell.angle_alpha   90.00
_cell.angle_beta   90.00
_cell.angle_gamma   90.00
#
_symmetry.space_group_name_H-M   'P 1'
#
loop_
_entity.id
_entity.type
_entity.pdbx_description
1 polymer ?
#
loop_
_entity_poly.entity_id
_entity_poly.type
_entity_poly.pdbx_seq_one_letter_code
_entity_poly.pdbx_strand_id
1 'polypeptide(L)'
;MVPFYFGLVLTIFALLLVFLRELVFNLRHLFELTPTAAILMALALIDLTLVANLLLIVTLAGYENFVDRIDSASEIRPSWMGMVDFTDMKMKLMGSIIAISAIALLRAFMKMEEGETFERGQLIWMAIIHCTLLLSAIALAISDRVSSLTTRRRKTTGD
;
A
#
# COMPACT_ATOMS: atom_id res chain seq x y z
N MET A 1 -0.13 15.99 16.40
CA MET A 1 -0.91 14.91 15.76
C MET A 1 -2.01 15.47 14.87
N VAL A 2 -2.79 16.47 15.33
CA VAL A 2 -3.76 17.22 14.49
C VAL A 2 -3.19 17.71 13.14
N PRO A 3 -1.97 18.30 13.04
CA PRO A 3 -1.41 18.71 11.75
C PRO A 3 -1.13 17.54 10.79
N PHE A 4 -0.82 16.35 11.31
CA PHE A 4 -0.55 15.16 10.50
C PHE A 4 -1.84 14.58 9.91
N TYR A 5 -2.95 14.55 10.66
CA TYR A 5 -4.25 14.11 10.12
C TYR A 5 -4.76 15.06 9.03
N PHE A 6 -4.62 16.37 9.25
CA PHE A 6 -4.95 17.34 8.21
C PHE A 6 -4.13 17.10 6.93
N GLY A 7 -2.82 16.83 7.09
CA GLY A 7 -1.94 16.44 5.98
C GLY A 7 -2.40 15.16 5.27
N LEU A 8 -2.81 14.12 6.00
CA LEU A 8 -3.29 12.86 5.43
C LEU A 8 -4.60 13.05 4.64
N VAL A 9 -5.57 13.78 5.21
CA VAL A 9 -6.84 14.09 4.52
C VAL A 9 -6.59 14.92 3.26
N LEU A 10 -5.71 15.92 3.33
CA LEU A 10 -5.31 16.71 2.17
C LEU A 10 -4.62 15.85 1.11
N THR A 11 -3.80 14.88 1.52
CA THR A 11 -3.13 13.94 0.61
C THR A 11 -4.14 13.03 -0.09
N ILE A 12 -5.12 12.48 0.64
CA ILE A 12 -6.20 11.69 0.05
C ILE A 12 -6.98 12.52 -0.98
N PHE A 13 -7.29 13.78 -0.63
CA PHE A 13 -7.97 14.69 -1.56
C PHE A 13 -7.11 15.00 -2.80
N ALA A 14 -5.81 15.23 -2.64
CA ALA A 14 -4.89 15.44 -3.75
C ALA A 14 -4.83 14.20 -4.66
N LEU A 15 -4.75 12.99 -4.10
CA LEU A 15 -4.78 11.74 -4.86
C LEU A 15 -6.09 11.57 -5.63
N LEU A 16 -7.23 11.94 -5.04
CA LEU A 16 -8.52 11.93 -5.72
C LEU A 16 -8.51 12.86 -6.95
N LEU A 17 -7.95 14.07 -6.82
CA LEU A 17 -7.82 14.98 -7.94
C LEU A 17 -6.90 14.45 -9.04
N VAL A 18 -5.77 13.83 -8.68
CA VAL A 18 -4.87 13.19 -9.65
C VAL A 18 -5.61 12.05 -10.35
N PHE A 19 -6.31 11.19 -9.61
CA PHE A 19 -7.10 10.09 -10.18
C PHE A 19 -8.13 10.59 -11.17
N LEU A 20 -8.92 11.61 -10.81
CA LEU A 20 -9.93 12.20 -11.69
C LEU A 20 -9.30 12.83 -12.93
N ARG A 21 -8.17 13.53 -12.78
CA ARG A 21 -7.43 14.12 -13.90
C ARG A 21 -6.92 13.06 -14.85
N GLU A 22 -6.27 12.02 -14.32
CA GLU A 22 -5.74 10.89 -15.09
C GLU A 22 -6.88 10.18 -15.82
N LEU A 23 -7.99 9.92 -15.13
CA LEU A 23 -9.18 9.29 -15.69
C LEU A 23 -9.74 10.10 -16.84
N VAL A 24 -10.00 11.41 -16.64
CA VAL A 24 -10.58 12.28 -17.68
C VAL A 24 -9.63 12.46 -18.86
N PHE A 25 -8.32 12.62 -18.61
CA PHE A 25 -7.32 12.76 -19.67
C PHE A 25 -7.29 11.52 -20.57
N ASN A 26 -7.23 10.32 -19.97
CA ASN A 26 -7.19 9.09 -20.74
C ASN A 26 -8.56 8.73 -21.35
N LEU A 27 -9.68 9.08 -20.70
CA LEU A 27 -11.03 8.90 -21.26
C LEU A 27 -11.17 9.59 -22.61
N ARG A 28 -10.63 10.80 -22.73
CA ARG A 28 -10.69 11.61 -23.96
C ARG A 28 -9.90 11.00 -25.11
N HIS A 29 -8.88 10.20 -24.82
CA HIS A 29 -8.03 9.54 -25.82
C HIS A 29 -8.39 8.05 -26.00
N LEU A 30 -9.48 7.55 -25.40
CA LEU A 30 -9.81 6.11 -25.40
C LEU A 30 -9.84 5.47 -26.78
N PHE A 31 -10.30 6.20 -27.80
CA PHE A 31 -10.40 5.69 -29.17
C PHE A 31 -9.04 5.65 -29.90
N GLU A 32 -8.01 6.26 -29.34
CA GLU A 32 -6.65 6.33 -29.90
C GLU A 32 -5.67 5.42 -29.14
N LEU A 33 -6.09 4.82 -28.02
CA LEU A 33 -5.23 3.97 -27.19
C LEU A 33 -5.02 2.59 -27.83
N THR A 34 -3.76 2.15 -27.85
CA THR A 34 -3.44 0.74 -28.10
C THR A 34 -4.00 -0.14 -26.96
N PRO A 35 -4.26 -1.43 -27.19
CA PRO A 35 -4.70 -2.35 -26.13
C PRO A 35 -3.77 -2.36 -24.92
N THR A 36 -2.45 -2.29 -25.17
CA THR A 36 -1.41 -2.18 -24.14
C THR A 36 -1.54 -0.89 -23.35
N ALA A 37 -1.71 0.27 -24.02
CA ALA A 37 -1.90 1.55 -23.34
C ALA A 37 -3.16 1.58 -22.47
N ALA A 38 -4.25 0.94 -22.91
CA ALA A 38 -5.47 0.80 -22.12
C ALA A 38 -5.25 -0.04 -20.84
N ILE A 39 -4.49 -1.12 -20.93
CA ILE A 39 -4.08 -1.94 -19.76
C ILE A 39 -3.24 -1.08 -18.81
N LEU A 40 -2.22 -0.38 -19.31
CA LEU A 40 -1.35 0.47 -18.48
C LEU A 40 -2.11 1.60 -17.79
N MET A 41 -3.11 2.21 -18.46
CA MET A 41 -4.03 3.17 -17.85
C MET A 41 -4.77 2.54 -16.67
N ALA A 42 -5.39 1.37 -16.87
CA ALA A 42 -6.14 0.67 -15.82
C ALA A 42 -5.24 0.34 -14.62
N LEU A 43 -4.02 -0.16 -14.86
CA LEU A 43 -3.04 -0.46 -13.82
C LEU A 43 -2.64 0.78 -13.01
N ALA A 44 -2.47 1.93 -13.66
CA ALA A 44 -2.17 3.19 -12.97
C ALA A 44 -3.34 3.70 -12.10
N LEU A 45 -4.58 3.58 -12.60
CA LEU A 45 -5.77 3.95 -11.84
C LEU A 45 -6.00 3.04 -10.62
N ILE A 46 -5.73 1.74 -10.77
CA ILE A 46 -5.79 0.76 -9.68
C ILE A 46 -4.76 1.10 -8.61
N ASP A 47 -3.53 1.41 -9.00
CA ASP A 47 -2.46 1.82 -8.09
C ASP A 47 -2.87 3.05 -7.25
N LEU A 48 -3.30 4.13 -7.90
CA LEU A 48 -3.77 5.33 -7.19
C LEU A 48 -4.88 5.03 -6.19
N THR A 49 -5.82 4.17 -6.57
CA THR A 49 -6.93 3.75 -5.72
C THR A 49 -6.44 2.93 -4.52
N LEU A 50 -5.46 2.06 -4.73
CA LEU A 50 -4.88 1.23 -3.68
C LEU A 50 -4.13 2.10 -2.65
N VAL A 51 -3.34 3.07 -3.11
CA VAL A 51 -2.66 4.04 -2.23
C VAL A 51 -3.68 4.88 -1.45
N ALA A 52 -4.73 5.37 -2.10
CA ALA A 52 -5.78 6.14 -1.43
C ALA A 52 -6.50 5.32 -0.36
N ASN A 53 -6.84 4.05 -0.65
CA ASN A 53 -7.49 3.15 0.29
C ASN A 53 -6.59 2.86 1.51
N LEU A 54 -5.30 2.64 1.28
CA LEU A 54 -4.33 2.45 2.35
C LEU A 54 -4.21 3.69 3.25
N LEU A 55 -4.10 4.89 2.66
CA LEU A 55 -4.08 6.15 3.41
C LEU A 55 -5.36 6.35 4.22
N LEU A 56 -6.52 5.96 3.67
CA LEU A 56 -7.79 6.00 4.37
C LEU A 56 -7.75 5.11 5.62
N ILE A 57 -7.34 3.85 5.47
CA ILE A 57 -7.20 2.90 6.61
C ILE A 57 -6.28 3.48 7.68
N VAL A 58 -5.11 4.00 7.29
CA VAL A 58 -4.14 4.59 8.24
C VAL A 58 -4.72 5.84 8.94
N THR A 59 -5.47 6.66 8.20
CA THR A 59 -6.12 7.86 8.75
C THR A 59 -7.19 7.49 9.78
N LEU A 60 -8.02 6.49 9.48
CA LEU A 60 -9.06 6.00 10.41
C LEU A 60 -8.47 5.32 11.64
N ALA A 61 -7.50 4.41 11.46
CA ALA A 61 -6.81 3.76 12.58
C ALA A 61 -6.10 4.78 13.47
N GLY A 62 -5.57 5.86 12.88
CA GLY A 62 -5.01 6.96 13.63
C GLY A 62 -6.08 7.76 14.39
N TYR A 63 -7.20 8.11 13.75
CA TYR A 63 -8.31 8.81 14.41
C TYR A 63 -8.83 8.02 15.62
N GLU A 64 -9.08 6.73 15.43
CA GLU A 64 -9.51 5.80 16.48
C GLU A 64 -8.53 5.87 17.66
N ASN A 65 -7.22 5.67 17.42
CA ASN A 65 -6.20 5.65 18.47
C ASN A 65 -6.04 6.98 19.24
N PHE A 66 -6.44 8.12 18.67
CA PHE A 66 -6.38 9.44 19.31
C PHE A 66 -7.67 9.81 20.05
N VAL A 67 -8.83 9.52 19.48
CA VAL A 67 -10.12 9.79 20.11
C VAL A 67 -10.36 8.84 21.27
N ASP A 68 -9.95 7.58 21.13
CA ASP A 68 -10.02 6.57 22.19
C ASP A 68 -9.21 6.91 23.45
N ARG A 69 -8.13 7.70 23.32
CA ARG A 69 -7.32 8.15 24.46
C ARG A 69 -7.92 9.37 25.17
N ILE A 70 -8.86 10.09 24.54
CA ILE A 70 -9.53 11.25 25.14
C ILE A 70 -10.75 10.79 25.95
N ASP A 71 -11.41 9.70 25.54
CA ASP A 71 -12.61 9.18 26.22
C ASP A 71 -12.32 8.11 27.31
N SER A 72 -11.07 7.63 27.40
CA SER A 72 -10.68 6.55 28.32
C SER A 72 -10.45 6.95 29.78
N ALA A 73 -11.10 8.00 30.28
CA ALA A 73 -11.06 8.32 31.71
C ALA A 73 -11.98 7.41 32.55
N SER A 74 -12.90 6.64 31.96
CA SER A 74 -13.88 5.88 32.77
C SER A 74 -14.42 4.53 32.25
N GLU A 75 -14.04 4.00 31.08
CA GLU A 75 -14.67 2.76 30.59
C GLU A 75 -13.71 1.58 30.37
N ILE A 76 -14.11 0.44 30.93
CA ILE A 76 -13.48 -0.87 30.81
C ILE A 76 -13.55 -1.31 29.35
N ARG A 77 -12.40 -1.35 28.67
CA ARG A 77 -12.30 -1.76 27.26
C ARG A 77 -12.58 -3.26 27.09
N PRO A 78 -13.54 -3.67 26.23
CA PRO A 78 -13.79 -5.08 25.94
C PRO A 78 -12.70 -5.67 25.01
N SER A 79 -12.43 -6.98 25.13
CA SER A 79 -11.25 -7.67 24.56
C SER A 79 -11.14 -7.71 23.02
N TRP A 80 -12.15 -7.25 22.29
CA TRP A 80 -12.17 -7.17 20.82
C TRP A 80 -11.77 -5.77 20.30
N MET A 81 -11.59 -4.80 21.20
CA MET A 81 -11.25 -3.40 20.93
C MET A 81 -9.78 -3.09 21.27
N GLY A 82 -8.94 -4.13 21.23
CA GLY A 82 -7.53 -4.09 21.56
C GLY A 82 -6.69 -4.42 20.34
N MET A 83 -5.94 -3.42 19.88
CA MET A 83 -4.82 -3.52 18.92
C MET A 83 -5.27 -3.89 17.50
N VAL A 84 -5.54 -2.87 16.67
CA VAL A 84 -5.23 -3.00 15.24
C VAL A 84 -3.75 -3.40 15.17
N ASP A 85 -3.49 -4.68 14.95
CA ASP A 85 -2.16 -5.26 15.11
C ASP A 85 -1.23 -4.54 14.15
N PHE A 86 -0.26 -3.79 14.69
CA PHE A 86 0.71 -3.04 13.88
C PHE A 86 1.42 -3.97 12.89
N THR A 87 1.47 -5.25 13.19
CA THR A 87 1.95 -6.34 12.35
C THR A 87 1.08 -6.53 11.10
N ASP A 88 -0.23 -6.63 11.26
CA ASP A 88 -1.19 -6.74 10.14
C ASP A 88 -1.16 -5.49 9.26
N MET A 89 -1.02 -4.31 9.87
CA MET A 89 -0.89 -3.06 9.13
C MET A 89 0.42 -3.00 8.33
N LYS A 90 1.54 -3.47 8.90
CA LYS A 90 2.84 -3.55 8.21
C LYS A 90 2.80 -4.51 7.02
N MET A 91 2.15 -5.66 7.17
CA MET A 91 2.03 -6.65 6.10
C MET A 91 1.17 -6.12 4.94
N LYS A 92 0.05 -5.45 5.25
CA LYS A 92 -0.80 -4.81 4.23
C LYS A 92 -0.08 -3.69 3.48
N LEU A 93 0.70 -2.87 4.20
CA LEU A 93 1.52 -1.81 3.61
C LEU A 93 2.60 -2.38 2.68
N MET A 94 3.35 -3.39 3.11
CA MET A 94 4.38 -4.01 2.29
C MET A 94 3.81 -4.66 1.04
N GLY A 95 2.67 -5.36 1.15
CA GLY A 95 1.97 -5.93 0.00
C GLY A 95 1.58 -4.88 -1.04
N SER A 96 1.09 -3.73 -0.58
CA SER A 96 0.80 -2.57 -1.44
C SER A 96 2.06 -2.11 -2.20
N ILE A 97 3.15 -1.81 -1.51
CA ILE A 97 4.39 -1.29 -2.14
C ILE A 97 4.97 -2.28 -3.17
N ILE A 98 4.96 -3.58 -2.87
CA ILE A 98 5.46 -4.63 -3.80
C ILE A 98 4.60 -4.70 -5.06
N ALA A 99 3.28 -4.64 -4.92
CA ALA A 99 2.36 -4.65 -6.05
C ALA A 99 2.61 -3.47 -6.99
N ILE A 100 2.75 -2.26 -6.43
CA ILE A 100 3.05 -1.04 -7.19
C ILE A 100 4.39 -1.17 -7.94
N SER A 101 5.42 -1.69 -7.27
CA SER A 101 6.72 -1.94 -7.89
C SER A 101 6.65 -2.97 -9.03
N ALA A 102 5.85 -4.03 -8.90
CA ALA A 102 5.66 -5.02 -9.96
C ALA A 102 4.97 -4.41 -11.19
N ILE A 103 3.95 -3.58 -10.97
CA ILE A 103 3.21 -2.86 -12.02
C ILE A 103 4.16 -1.95 -12.81
N ALA A 104 5.04 -1.22 -12.11
CA ALA A 104 6.05 -0.37 -12.76
C ALA A 104 7.00 -1.17 -13.65
N LEU A 105 7.41 -2.37 -13.22
CA LEU A 105 8.25 -3.27 -13.99
C LEU A 105 7.54 -3.79 -15.25
N LEU A 106 6.29 -4.21 -15.11
CA LEU A 106 5.45 -4.65 -16.23
C LEU A 106 5.23 -3.52 -17.23
N ARG A 107 5.02 -2.29 -16.75
CA ARG A 107 4.89 -1.10 -17.59
C ARG A 107 6.14 -0.83 -18.41
N ALA A 108 7.32 -0.91 -17.79
CA ALA A 108 8.58 -0.73 -18.50
C ALA A 108 8.77 -1.82 -19.58
N PHE A 109 8.44 -3.08 -19.26
CA PHE A 109 8.50 -4.18 -20.21
C PHE A 109 7.57 -3.99 -21.41
N MET A 110 6.30 -3.64 -21.16
CA MET A 110 5.32 -3.42 -22.24
C MET A 110 5.72 -2.28 -23.18
N LYS A 111 6.24 -1.18 -22.62
CA LYS A 111 6.72 -0.03 -23.42
C LYS A 111 7.93 -0.39 -24.29
N MET A 112 8.79 -1.30 -23.83
CA MET A 112 9.90 -1.81 -24.65
C MET A 112 9.39 -2.61 -25.85
N GLU A 113 8.34 -3.42 -25.70
CA GLU A 113 7.72 -4.14 -26.82
C GLU A 113 7.08 -3.17 -27.83
N GLU A 114 6.60 -2.01 -27.37
CA GLU A 114 6.07 -0.94 -28.23
C GLU A 114 7.16 -0.09 -28.91
N GLY A 115 8.44 -0.39 -28.69
CA GLY A 115 9.57 0.27 -29.36
C GLY A 115 10.19 1.45 -28.59
N GLU A 116 9.78 1.71 -27.35
CA GLU A 116 10.49 2.67 -26.49
C GLU A 116 11.85 2.10 -26.05
N THR A 117 12.90 2.92 -26.15
CA THR A 117 14.24 2.53 -25.70
C THR A 117 14.45 2.91 -24.24
N PHE A 118 14.60 1.90 -23.39
CA PHE A 118 15.02 2.08 -22.00
C PHE A 118 16.52 1.87 -21.87
N GLU A 119 17.16 2.65 -21.00
CA GLU A 119 18.54 2.39 -20.63
C GLU A 119 18.61 1.05 -19.89
N ARG A 120 19.51 0.16 -20.31
CA ARG A 120 19.71 -1.15 -19.65
C ARG A 120 19.93 -1.00 -18.14
N GLY A 121 20.66 0.03 -17.72
CA GLY A 121 20.90 0.34 -16.31
C GLY A 121 19.60 0.59 -15.54
N GLN A 122 18.65 1.33 -16.12
CA GLN A 122 17.37 1.64 -15.49
C GLN A 122 16.53 0.39 -15.26
N LEU A 123 16.43 -0.50 -16.25
CA LEU A 123 15.68 -1.76 -16.13
C LEU A 123 16.27 -2.68 -15.06
N ILE A 124 17.60 -2.79 -15.03
CA ILE A 124 18.31 -3.58 -14.02
C ILE A 124 18.03 -3.02 -12.62
N TRP A 125 18.11 -1.70 -12.44
CA TRP A 125 17.80 -1.08 -11.14
C TRP A 125 16.36 -1.27 -10.71
N MET A 126 15.39 -1.14 -11.62
CA MET A 126 13.99 -1.40 -11.29
C MET A 126 13.78 -2.86 -10.85
N ALA A 127 14.43 -3.82 -11.51
CA ALA A 127 14.36 -5.23 -11.14
C ALA A 127 15.05 -5.52 -9.80
N ILE A 128 16.24 -4.93 -9.56
CA ILE A 128 16.96 -5.05 -8.28
C ILE A 128 16.11 -4.51 -7.13
N ILE A 129 15.49 -3.34 -7.29
CA ILE A 129 14.63 -2.74 -6.27
C ILE A 129 13.44 -3.66 -6.00
N HIS A 130 12.79 -4.18 -7.03
CA HIS A 130 11.66 -5.09 -6.87
C HIS A 130 12.04 -6.37 -6.11
N CYS A 131 13.17 -6.99 -6.48
CA CYS A 131 13.71 -8.15 -5.76
C CYS A 131 14.04 -7.81 -4.29
N THR A 132 14.58 -6.62 -4.02
CA THR A 132 14.89 -6.17 -2.65
C THR A 132 13.62 -6.02 -1.81
N LEU A 133 12.54 -5.51 -2.40
CA LEU A 133 11.23 -5.39 -1.75
C LEU A 133 10.62 -6.77 -1.46
N LEU A 134 10.68 -7.70 -2.41
CA LEU A 134 10.26 -9.10 -2.24
C LEU A 134 11.02 -9.79 -1.09
N LEU A 135 12.34 -9.66 -1.06
CA LEU A 135 13.17 -10.24 -0.01
C LEU A 135 12.84 -9.64 1.36
N SER A 136 12.62 -8.32 1.43
CA SER A 136 12.24 -7.63 2.67
C SER A 136 10.88 -8.10 3.19
N ALA A 137 9.92 -8.34 2.28
CA ALA A 137 8.60 -8.87 2.62
C ALA A 137 8.65 -10.30 3.15
N ILE A 138 9.48 -11.14 2.54
CA ILE A 138 9.72 -12.52 3.01
C ILE A 138 10.35 -12.49 4.40
N ALA A 139 11.36 -11.63 4.63
CA ALA A 139 11.98 -11.49 5.94
C ALA A 139 10.97 -11.08 7.02
N LEU A 140 10.08 -10.12 6.72
CA LEU A 140 9.02 -9.71 7.63
C LEU A 140 8.00 -10.83 7.90
N ALA A 141 7.58 -11.56 6.86
CA ALA A 141 6.68 -12.70 7.00
C ALA A 141 7.29 -13.81 7.87
N ILE A 142 8.60 -14.08 7.74
CA ILE A 142 9.32 -15.03 8.59
C ILE A 142 9.38 -14.52 10.03
N SER A 143 9.75 -13.25 10.24
CA SER A 143 9.79 -12.64 11.56
C SER A 143 8.46 -12.76 12.28
N ASP A 144 7.35 -12.48 11.59
CA ASP A 144 6.01 -12.56 12.14
C ASP A 144 5.60 -14.02 12.47
N ARG A 145 5.95 -14.96 11.60
CA ARG A 145 5.73 -16.38 11.86
C ARG A 145 6.50 -16.86 13.10
N VAL A 146 7.72 -16.38 13.32
CA VAL A 146 8.49 -16.73 14.52
C VAL A 146 7.86 -16.13 15.78
N SER A 147 7.45 -14.85 15.78
CA SER A 147 6.81 -14.22 16.93
C SER A 147 5.47 -14.85 17.31
N SER A 148 4.65 -15.24 16.33
CA SER A 148 3.38 -15.92 16.56
C SER A 148 3.59 -17.34 17.15
N LEU A 149 4.62 -18.07 16.72
CA LEU A 149 4.98 -19.37 17.29
C LEU A 149 5.50 -19.27 18.73
N THR A 150 6.30 -18.24 19.06
CA THR A 150 6.78 -18.01 20.44
C THR A 150 5.63 -17.64 21.39
N THR A 151 4.64 -16.88 20.91
CA THR A 151 3.46 -16.51 21.70
C THR A 151 2.57 -17.72 22.02
N ARG A 152 2.40 -18.64 21.06
CA ARG A 152 1.59 -19.86 21.24
C ARG A 152 2.17 -20.84 22.26
N ARG A 153 3.51 -20.93 22.37
CA ARG A 153 4.21 -21.84 23.30
C ARG A 153 4.12 -21.41 24.77
N ARG A 154 3.92 -20.12 25.04
CA ARG A 154 3.80 -19.58 26.41
C ARG A 154 2.42 -19.84 27.04
N LYS A 155 1.36 -19.96 26.23
CA LYS A 155 0.01 -20.32 26.70
C LYS A 155 -0.14 -21.79 27.08
N THR A 156 0.71 -22.69 26.58
CA THR A 156 0.61 -24.15 26.82
C THR A 156 1.42 -24.65 28.02
N THR A 157 2.18 -23.80 28.69
CA THR A 157 3.06 -24.17 29.82
C THR A 157 2.72 -23.40 31.10
N GLY A 158 1.64 -22.61 31.07
CA GLY A 158 1.18 -21.79 32.19
C GLY A 158 -0.16 -22.21 32.80
N ASP A 159 -0.67 -23.40 32.43
CA ASP A 159 -1.81 -24.07 33.09
C ASP A 159 -1.30 -25.23 33.95
#